data_AF-N8UTL5-F1
#
_entry.id   AF-N8UTL5-F1
#
_cell.length_a   1.000
_cell.length_b   1.000
_cell.length_c   1.000
_cell.angle_alpha   90.00
_cell.angle_beta   90.00
_cell.angle_gamma   90.00
#
_symmetry.space_group_name_H-M   'P 1'
#
loop_
_entity.id
_entity.type
_entity.pdbx_description
1 polymer ?
#
loop_
_entity_poly.entity_id
_entity_poly.type
_entity_poly.pdbx_seq_one_letter_code
_entity_poly.pdbx_strand_id
1 'polypeptide(L)'
;MRRFLLFFLVVVLGIGSFFLYQHQLQQRAANNKQMFEVVMAEKMRTLYDQAQDWTTPVQLDIHDDRLSGDYKLMSEFLLNYWMQNVEARNRYLRELKAANWDTFLDVERLDQDRKQDYKDTEQMLADVRKASTEYEQARQQIQSSSMEQAKSLAIQNEMRQSLQAKLESNLKADKAHDIFPIEQQIIEKAQAMFDMLKKHQWQRKDKMILFRETAQVKKFNTLYQDVLKLNSKMEKIKKNNAEVLEEEL
;
A
#
# COMPACT_ATOMS: atom_id res chain seq x y z
N MET A 1 35.77 36.34 53.00
CA MET A 1 35.84 34.87 53.03
C MET A 1 34.46 34.21 52.94
N ARG A 2 33.59 34.27 53.96
CA ARG A 2 32.27 33.57 53.97
C ARG A 2 31.31 33.97 52.83
N ARG A 3 31.26 35.25 52.44
CA ARG A 3 30.41 35.75 51.33
C ARG A 3 30.90 35.30 49.95
N PHE A 4 32.22 35.15 49.76
CA PHE A 4 32.80 34.66 48.51
C PHE A 4 32.60 33.14 48.34
N LEU A 5 32.67 32.38 49.44
CA LEU A 5 32.38 30.94 49.44
C LEU A 5 30.91 30.64 49.11
N LEU A 6 29.97 31.44 49.64
CA LEU A 6 28.54 31.31 49.32
C LEU A 6 28.24 31.65 47.85
N PHE A 7 28.88 32.69 47.32
CA PHE A 7 28.73 33.05 45.90
C PHE A 7 29.27 31.94 44.97
N PHE A 8 30.43 31.38 45.29
CA PHE A 8 31.02 30.29 44.53
C PHE A 8 30.14 29.02 44.54
N LEU A 9 29.55 28.69 45.70
CA LEU A 9 28.62 27.57 45.84
C LEU A 9 27.39 27.72 44.93
N VAL A 10 26.79 28.91 44.87
CA VAL A 10 25.58 29.17 44.05
C VAL A 10 25.89 29.06 42.56
N VAL A 11 27.05 29.55 42.12
CA VAL A 11 27.48 29.46 40.71
C VAL A 11 27.72 28.00 40.31
N VAL A 12 28.39 27.21 41.16
CA VAL A 12 28.63 25.78 40.90
C VAL A 12 27.32 24.99 40.85
N LEU A 13 26.36 25.28 41.74
CA LEU A 13 25.04 24.63 41.72
C LEU A 13 24.21 25.02 40.48
N GLY A 14 24.28 26.27 40.03
CA GLY A 14 23.60 26.71 38.81
C GLY A 14 24.15 26.02 37.55
N ILE A 15 25.48 25.92 37.45
CA ILE A 15 26.15 25.23 36.33
C ILE A 15 25.85 23.72 36.39
N GLY A 16 25.94 23.09 37.56
CA GLY A 16 25.62 21.66 37.73
C GLY A 16 24.17 21.33 37.39
N SER A 17 23.22 22.19 37.79
CA SER A 17 21.80 22.02 37.47
C SER A 17 21.53 22.15 35.97
N PHE A 18 22.22 23.07 35.28
CA PHE A 18 22.15 23.22 33.83
C PHE A 18 22.69 22.00 33.09
N PHE A 19 23.85 21.47 33.49
CA PHE A 19 24.42 20.26 32.87
C PHE A 19 23.58 19.01 33.14
N LEU A 20 23.03 18.84 34.35
CA LEU A 20 22.11 17.73 34.66
C LEU A 20 20.81 17.82 33.84
N TYR A 21 20.26 19.03 33.69
CA TYR A 21 19.09 19.27 32.86
C TYR A 21 19.38 18.94 31.38
N GLN A 22 20.53 19.37 30.86
CA GLN A 22 20.97 19.07 29.50
C GLN A 22 21.19 17.56 29.29
N HIS A 23 21.77 16.87 30.26
CA HIS A 23 21.97 15.41 30.20
C HIS A 23 20.64 14.64 30.26
N GLN A 24 19.71 15.05 31.13
CA GLN A 24 18.36 14.47 31.17
C GLN A 24 17.58 14.71 29.88
N LEU A 25 17.72 15.89 29.25
CA LEU A 25 17.15 16.16 27.93
C LEU A 25 17.72 15.24 26.86
N GLN A 26 19.04 15.01 26.86
CA GLN A 26 19.69 14.08 25.93
C GLN A 26 19.24 12.63 26.15
N GLN A 27 19.16 12.17 27.41
CA GLN A 27 18.64 10.84 27.73
C GLN A 27 17.16 10.68 27.32
N ARG A 28 16.33 11.71 27.55
CA ARG A 28 14.92 11.70 27.10
C ARG A 28 14.81 11.63 25.58
N ALA A 29 15.63 12.38 24.85
CA ALA A 29 15.65 12.33 23.39
C ALA A 29 16.08 10.94 22.86
N ALA A 30 17.10 10.33 23.47
CA ALA A 30 17.55 8.98 23.14
C ALA A 30 16.47 7.92 23.44
N ASN A 31 15.83 8.00 24.60
CA ASN A 31 14.74 7.10 24.98
C ASN A 31 13.52 7.27 24.06
N ASN A 32 13.19 8.50 23.66
CA ASN A 32 12.08 8.78 22.74
C ASN A 32 12.35 8.23 21.33
N LYS A 33 13.62 8.23 20.88
CA LYS A 33 14.02 7.57 19.64
C LYS A 33 13.88 6.05 19.71
N GLN A 34 14.33 5.42 20.79
CA GLN A 34 14.17 3.96 20.98
C GLN A 34 12.69 3.59 21.08
N MET A 35 11.91 4.39 21.79
CA MET A 35 10.47 4.18 21.90
C MET A 35 9.76 4.36 20.56
N PHE A 36 10.22 5.28 19.72
CA PHE A 36 9.72 5.43 18.36
C PHE A 36 9.88 4.13 17.56
N GLU A 37 11.04 3.49 17.61
CA GLU A 37 11.26 2.21 16.90
C GLU A 37 10.31 1.11 17.39
N VAL A 38 10.12 1.00 18.72
CA VAL A 38 9.18 0.04 19.33
C VAL A 38 7.73 0.31 18.91
N VAL A 39 7.26 1.54 19.06
CA VAL A 39 5.89 1.94 18.69
C VAL A 39 5.63 1.69 17.21
N MET A 40 6.59 2.06 16.36
CA MET A 40 6.46 1.85 14.91
C MET A 40 6.39 0.36 14.57
N ALA A 41 7.22 -0.50 15.18
CA ALA A 41 7.16 -1.94 14.95
C ALA A 41 5.81 -2.55 15.39
N GLU A 42 5.31 -2.19 16.58
CA GLU A 42 4.02 -2.69 17.09
C GLU A 42 2.84 -2.27 16.20
N LYS A 43 2.79 -0.98 15.84
CA LYS A 43 1.72 -0.42 15.00
C LYS A 43 1.82 -0.95 13.57
N MET A 44 3.02 -1.14 13.04
CA MET A 44 3.21 -1.74 11.71
C MET A 44 2.81 -3.19 11.65
N ARG A 45 3.10 -3.98 12.70
CA ARG A 45 2.62 -5.36 12.78
C ARG A 45 1.09 -5.41 12.77
N THR A 46 0.44 -4.53 13.54
CA THR A 46 -1.02 -4.42 13.55
C THR A 46 -1.56 -4.05 12.17
N LEU A 47 -0.94 -3.08 11.49
CA LEU A 47 -1.31 -2.68 10.15
C LEU A 47 -1.11 -3.81 9.13
N TYR A 48 -0.02 -4.56 9.25
CA TYR A 48 0.28 -5.71 8.40
C TYR A 48 -0.76 -6.82 8.55
N ASP A 49 -1.13 -7.17 9.79
CA ASP A 49 -2.17 -8.18 10.05
C ASP A 49 -3.52 -7.76 9.44
N GLN A 50 -3.88 -6.47 9.57
CA GLN A 50 -5.10 -5.93 8.93
C GLN A 50 -4.98 -5.83 7.39
N ALA A 51 -3.77 -5.63 6.85
CA ALA A 51 -3.55 -5.61 5.41
C ALA A 51 -3.80 -6.99 4.78
N GLN A 52 -3.50 -8.08 5.52
CA GLN A 52 -3.78 -9.43 5.06
C GLN A 52 -5.28 -9.74 4.99
N ASP A 53 -6.05 -9.33 5.99
CA ASP A 53 -7.52 -9.39 5.94
C ASP A 53 -8.12 -8.12 5.32
N TRP A 54 -8.00 -8.04 4.01
CA TRP A 54 -8.54 -6.93 3.22
C TRP A 54 -10.07 -6.88 3.18
N THR A 55 -10.80 -7.83 3.79
CA THR A 55 -12.27 -7.86 3.72
C THR A 55 -12.93 -6.78 4.56
N THR A 56 -12.20 -6.18 5.51
CA THR A 56 -12.69 -5.09 6.36
C THR A 56 -11.85 -3.82 6.23
N PRO A 57 -12.43 -2.62 6.44
CA PRO A 57 -11.66 -1.38 6.43
C PRO A 57 -10.59 -1.36 7.51
N VAL A 58 -9.42 -0.81 7.18
CA VAL A 58 -8.30 -0.67 8.14
C VAL A 58 -8.70 0.25 9.29
N GLN A 59 -8.45 -0.18 10.52
CA GLN A 59 -8.67 0.58 11.76
C GLN A 59 -7.39 0.54 12.59
N LEU A 60 -6.53 1.53 12.38
CA LEU A 60 -5.31 1.71 13.17
C LEU A 60 -5.40 3.02 13.95
N ASP A 61 -5.26 2.94 15.27
CA ASP A 61 -5.01 4.15 16.07
C ASP A 61 -3.56 4.60 15.84
N ILE A 62 -3.40 5.73 15.16
CA ILE A 62 -2.10 6.29 14.81
C ILE A 62 -1.45 7.04 15.98
N HIS A 63 -2.20 7.32 17.06
CA HIS A 63 -1.67 8.03 18.21
C HIS A 63 -1.03 7.06 19.20
N ASP A 64 0.02 7.53 19.87
CA ASP A 64 0.67 6.79 20.95
C ASP A 64 1.24 7.77 21.99
N ASP A 65 0.78 7.63 23.24
CA ASP A 65 1.18 8.50 24.34
C ASP A 65 2.61 8.25 24.84
N ARG A 66 3.24 7.15 24.40
CA ARG A 66 4.65 6.87 24.70
C ARG A 66 5.60 7.76 23.89
N LEU A 67 5.13 8.38 22.81
CA LEU A 67 5.91 9.29 21.99
C LEU A 67 5.61 10.76 22.33
N SER A 68 6.61 11.60 22.12
CA SER A 68 6.48 13.06 22.28
C SER A 68 7.31 13.84 21.26
N GLY A 69 6.98 15.11 21.06
CA GLY A 69 7.73 16.01 20.17
C GLY A 69 7.82 15.48 18.73
N ASP A 70 8.98 15.64 18.12
CA ASP A 70 9.17 15.34 16.69
C ASP A 70 8.93 13.87 16.33
N TYR A 71 9.26 12.94 17.22
CA TYR A 71 9.03 11.50 16.99
C TYR A 71 7.54 11.15 17.00
N LYS A 72 6.72 11.84 17.80
CA LYS A 72 5.27 11.67 17.78
C LYS A 72 4.69 12.13 16.45
N LEU A 73 5.02 13.35 16.04
CA LEU A 73 4.57 13.92 14.77
C LEU A 73 5.02 13.08 13.56
N MET A 74 6.25 12.57 13.61
CA MET A 74 6.78 11.68 12.58
C MET A 74 6.03 10.34 12.53
N SER A 75 5.77 9.73 13.69
CA SER A 75 5.08 8.45 13.80
C SER A 75 3.65 8.55 13.28
N GLU A 76 2.89 9.54 13.76
CA GLU A 76 1.51 9.78 13.33
C GLU A 76 1.43 10.03 11.82
N PHE A 77 2.37 10.80 11.26
CA PHE A 77 2.47 11.03 9.82
C PHE A 77 2.71 9.72 9.05
N LEU A 78 3.72 8.93 9.44
CA LEU A 78 4.10 7.69 8.75
C LEU A 78 3.00 6.63 8.85
N LEU A 79 2.43 6.43 10.03
CA LEU A 79 1.34 5.49 10.27
C LEU A 79 0.10 5.88 9.46
N ASN A 80 -0.27 7.16 9.42
CA ASN A 80 -1.36 7.62 8.58
C ASN A 80 -1.07 7.40 7.08
N TYR A 81 0.14 7.71 6.62
CA TYR A 81 0.55 7.48 5.23
C TYR A 81 0.42 5.99 4.85
N TRP A 82 0.95 5.08 5.66
CA TRP A 82 0.86 3.64 5.37
C TRP A 82 -0.58 3.12 5.48
N MET A 83 -1.32 3.53 6.50
CA MET A 83 -2.73 3.19 6.66
C MET A 83 -3.55 3.57 5.43
N GLN A 84 -3.35 4.79 4.89
CA GLN A 84 -4.04 5.25 3.69
C GLN A 84 -3.69 4.41 2.45
N ASN A 85 -2.42 4.04 2.27
CA ASN A 85 -2.00 3.19 1.15
C ASN A 85 -2.59 1.78 1.25
N VAL A 86 -2.52 1.15 2.42
CA VAL A 86 -3.10 -0.17 2.67
C VAL A 86 -4.60 -0.14 2.46
N GLU A 87 -5.30 0.84 3.02
CA GLU A 87 -6.75 0.95 2.87
C GLU A 87 -7.16 1.23 1.41
N ALA A 88 -6.42 2.04 0.66
CA ALA A 88 -6.68 2.23 -0.77
C ALA A 88 -6.57 0.91 -1.54
N ARG A 89 -5.55 0.09 -1.24
CA ARG A 89 -5.37 -1.24 -1.84
C ARG A 89 -6.48 -2.20 -1.41
N ASN A 90 -6.82 -2.25 -0.13
CA ASN A 90 -7.83 -3.16 0.40
C ASN A 90 -9.22 -2.80 -0.14
N ARG A 91 -9.54 -1.50 -0.25
CA ARG A 91 -10.76 -1.04 -0.90
C ARG A 91 -10.82 -1.51 -2.35
N TYR A 92 -9.74 -1.35 -3.13
CA TYR A 92 -9.67 -1.85 -4.49
C TYR A 92 -9.97 -3.36 -4.59
N LEU A 93 -9.36 -4.18 -3.72
CA LEU A 93 -9.63 -5.62 -3.68
C LEU A 93 -11.09 -5.96 -3.32
N ARG A 94 -11.70 -5.21 -2.41
CA ARG A 94 -13.12 -5.35 -2.08
C ARG A 94 -14.02 -5.02 -3.25
N GLU A 95 -13.74 -3.95 -3.99
CA GLU A 95 -14.49 -3.59 -5.20
C GLU A 95 -14.36 -4.66 -6.30
N LEU A 96 -13.16 -5.22 -6.52
CA LEU A 96 -12.98 -6.34 -7.44
C LEU A 96 -13.80 -7.57 -7.04
N LYS A 97 -13.83 -7.89 -5.73
CA LYS A 97 -14.65 -9.00 -5.22
C LYS A 97 -16.14 -8.72 -5.35
N ALA A 98 -16.59 -7.49 -5.09
CA ALA A 98 -17.98 -7.10 -5.28
C ALA A 98 -18.43 -7.21 -6.75
N ALA A 99 -17.52 -6.95 -7.69
CA ALA A 99 -17.72 -7.17 -9.11
C ALA A 99 -17.63 -8.66 -9.53
N ASN A 100 -17.37 -9.59 -8.61
CA ASN A 100 -17.13 -11.03 -8.86
C ASN A 100 -16.00 -11.28 -9.88
N TRP A 101 -14.96 -10.44 -9.84
CA TRP A 101 -13.88 -10.46 -10.83
C TRP A 101 -13.15 -11.81 -10.92
N ASP A 102 -13.06 -12.53 -9.81
CA ASP A 102 -12.47 -13.87 -9.73
C ASP A 102 -13.21 -14.91 -10.59
N THR A 103 -14.46 -14.64 -10.98
CA THR A 103 -15.29 -15.50 -11.83
C THR A 103 -15.27 -15.08 -13.31
N PHE A 104 -14.42 -14.12 -13.71
CA PHE A 104 -14.40 -13.58 -15.08
C PHE A 104 -14.31 -14.68 -16.16
N LEU A 105 -13.44 -15.68 -15.96
CA LEU A 105 -13.25 -16.81 -16.89
C LEU A 105 -14.08 -18.07 -16.54
N ASP A 106 -15.05 -17.97 -15.64
CA ASP A 106 -15.99 -19.06 -15.37
C ASP A 106 -16.84 -19.32 -16.63
N VAL A 107 -16.67 -20.48 -17.26
CA VAL A 107 -17.31 -20.82 -18.53
C VAL A 107 -18.80 -21.12 -18.36
N GLU A 108 -19.22 -21.64 -17.21
CA GLU A 108 -20.63 -21.82 -16.87
C GLU A 108 -21.33 -20.45 -16.80
N ARG A 109 -20.75 -19.50 -16.07
CA ARG A 109 -21.24 -18.12 -15.95
C ARG A 109 -21.30 -17.45 -17.31
N LEU A 110 -20.21 -17.53 -18.10
CA LEU A 110 -20.12 -16.92 -19.42
C LEU A 110 -21.15 -17.50 -20.41
N ASP A 111 -21.46 -18.80 -20.37
CA ASP A 111 -22.49 -19.40 -21.25
C ASP A 111 -23.90 -18.98 -20.85
N GLN A 112 -24.16 -18.77 -19.55
CA GLN A 112 -25.41 -18.22 -19.07
C GLN A 112 -25.58 -16.75 -19.48
N ASP A 113 -24.56 -15.93 -19.22
CA ASP A 113 -24.54 -14.50 -19.53
C ASP A 113 -24.61 -14.24 -21.04
N ARG A 114 -23.99 -15.08 -21.87
CA ARG A 114 -24.14 -15.04 -23.34
C ARG A 114 -25.60 -15.11 -23.80
N LYS A 115 -26.46 -15.87 -23.11
CA LYS A 115 -27.90 -15.97 -23.43
C LYS A 115 -28.66 -14.69 -23.07
N GLN A 116 -28.05 -13.83 -22.26
CA GLN A 116 -28.57 -12.53 -21.84
C GLN A 116 -27.81 -11.37 -22.50
N ASP A 117 -27.14 -11.61 -23.62
CA ASP A 117 -26.34 -10.62 -24.36
C ASP A 117 -25.16 -10.03 -23.57
N TYR A 118 -24.59 -10.84 -22.66
CA TYR A 118 -23.40 -10.52 -21.87
C TYR A 118 -23.53 -9.34 -20.89
N LYS A 119 -24.75 -9.02 -20.44
CA LYS A 119 -25.00 -7.90 -19.52
C LYS A 119 -24.15 -7.97 -18.24
N ASP A 120 -23.99 -9.15 -17.65
CA ASP A 120 -23.28 -9.30 -16.38
C ASP A 120 -21.77 -9.09 -16.57
N THR A 121 -21.20 -9.62 -17.65
CA THR A 121 -19.77 -9.46 -17.95
C THR A 121 -19.44 -8.03 -18.38
N GLU A 122 -20.33 -7.35 -19.09
CA GLU A 122 -20.16 -5.92 -19.40
C GLU A 122 -20.15 -5.07 -18.13
N GLN A 123 -21.10 -5.32 -17.22
CA GLN A 123 -21.16 -4.63 -15.93
C GLN A 123 -19.92 -4.90 -15.08
N MET A 124 -19.50 -6.18 -14.97
CA MET A 124 -18.26 -6.57 -14.28
C MET A 124 -17.04 -5.81 -14.81
N LEU A 125 -16.85 -5.76 -16.13
CA LEU A 125 -15.71 -5.05 -16.73
C LEU A 125 -15.79 -3.54 -16.53
N ALA A 126 -16.99 -2.95 -16.51
CA ALA A 126 -17.20 -1.54 -16.19
C ALA A 126 -16.83 -1.23 -14.73
N ASP A 127 -17.28 -2.06 -13.79
CA ASP A 127 -17.01 -1.90 -12.35
C ASP A 127 -15.53 -2.10 -12.03
N VAL A 128 -14.90 -3.12 -12.61
CA VAL A 128 -13.46 -3.38 -12.46
C VAL A 128 -12.62 -2.22 -12.98
N ARG A 129 -12.98 -1.63 -14.13
CA ARG A 129 -12.30 -0.44 -14.67
C ARG A 129 -12.48 0.79 -13.78
N LYS A 130 -13.69 1.00 -13.29
CA LYS A 130 -14.01 2.09 -12.38
C LYS A 130 -13.17 1.96 -11.10
N ALA A 131 -13.21 0.80 -10.45
CA ALA A 131 -12.43 0.51 -9.25
C ALA A 131 -10.92 0.70 -9.48
N SER A 132 -10.43 0.24 -10.63
CA SER A 132 -9.04 0.43 -11.04
C SER A 132 -8.65 1.92 -11.16
N THR A 133 -9.51 2.71 -11.82
CA THR A 133 -9.27 4.15 -12.01
C THR A 133 -9.31 4.90 -10.68
N GLU A 134 -10.28 4.58 -9.82
CA GLU A 134 -10.39 5.18 -8.49
C GLU A 134 -9.20 4.82 -7.59
N TYR A 135 -8.67 3.60 -7.70
CA TYR A 135 -7.47 3.20 -6.97
C TYR A 135 -6.23 3.96 -7.45
N GLU A 136 -6.03 4.08 -8.76
CA GLU A 136 -4.91 4.86 -9.31
C GLU A 136 -4.97 6.33 -8.87
N GLN A 137 -6.16 6.94 -8.94
CA GLN A 137 -6.37 8.30 -8.44
C GLN A 137 -6.09 8.42 -6.94
N ALA A 138 -6.54 7.46 -6.14
CA ALA A 138 -6.27 7.45 -4.70
C ALA A 138 -4.77 7.35 -4.41
N ARG A 139 -4.03 6.48 -5.11
CA ARG A 139 -2.57 6.37 -4.97
C ARG A 139 -1.87 7.69 -5.27
N GLN A 140 -2.22 8.32 -6.38
CA GLN A 140 -1.65 9.61 -6.79
C GLN A 140 -1.97 10.70 -5.76
N GLN A 141 -3.19 10.73 -5.23
CA GLN A 141 -3.61 11.70 -4.22
C GLN A 141 -2.92 11.50 -2.88
N ILE A 142 -2.81 10.25 -2.41
CA ILE A 142 -2.10 9.92 -1.16
C ILE A 142 -0.64 10.33 -1.29
N GLN A 143 -0.02 10.01 -2.42
CA GLN A 143 1.36 10.38 -2.70
C GLN A 143 1.56 11.90 -2.70
N SER A 144 0.79 12.65 -3.49
CA SER A 144 0.95 14.10 -3.62
C SER A 144 0.71 14.81 -2.28
N SER A 145 -0.39 14.49 -1.61
CA SER A 145 -0.75 15.07 -0.31
C SER A 145 0.27 14.75 0.78
N SER A 146 0.84 13.53 0.78
CA SER A 146 1.88 13.16 1.74
C SER A 146 3.19 13.90 1.49
N MET A 147 3.55 14.17 0.23
CA MET A 147 4.74 14.98 -0.08
C MET A 147 4.56 16.42 0.37
N GLU A 148 3.37 16.98 0.20
CA GLU A 148 3.06 18.34 0.66
C GLU A 148 3.06 18.42 2.19
N GLN A 149 2.42 17.49 2.87
CA GLN A 149 2.40 17.41 4.33
C GLN A 149 3.81 17.22 4.92
N ALA A 150 4.65 16.37 4.30
CA ALA A 150 6.04 16.18 4.74
C ALA A 150 6.90 17.46 4.63
N LYS A 151 6.55 18.40 3.74
CA LYS A 151 7.26 19.70 3.62
C LYS A 151 6.93 20.66 4.73
N SER A 152 5.70 20.63 5.25
CA SER A 152 5.22 21.54 6.30
C SER A 152 5.22 20.91 7.70
N LEU A 153 5.58 19.63 7.83
CA LEU A 153 5.58 18.92 9.11
C LEU A 153 6.46 19.64 10.14
N ALA A 154 5.89 19.92 11.31
CA ALA A 154 6.48 20.75 12.37
C ALA A 154 7.53 20.00 13.22
N ILE A 155 8.53 19.41 12.56
CA ILE A 155 9.65 18.67 13.14
C ILE A 155 10.99 19.36 12.81
N GLN A 156 12.07 18.94 13.47
CA GLN A 156 13.43 19.36 13.13
C GLN A 156 13.74 19.19 11.64
N ASN A 157 14.46 20.17 11.09
CA ASN A 157 14.73 20.26 9.66
C ASN A 157 15.46 19.03 9.11
N GLU A 158 16.42 18.48 9.85
CA GLU A 158 17.16 17.26 9.46
C GLU A 158 16.23 16.04 9.36
N MET A 159 15.34 15.86 10.34
CA MET A 159 14.33 14.79 10.32
C MET A 159 13.36 14.97 9.14
N ARG A 160 12.96 16.21 8.87
CA ARG A 160 12.10 16.54 7.72
C ARG A 160 12.76 16.22 6.39
N GLN A 161 14.02 16.57 6.22
CA GLN A 161 14.78 16.25 5.01
C GLN A 161 14.95 14.74 4.83
N SER A 162 15.24 14.02 5.91
CA SER A 162 15.32 12.55 5.89
C SER A 162 13.99 11.90 5.51
N LEU A 163 12.87 12.38 6.08
CA LEU A 163 11.52 11.92 5.73
C LEU A 163 11.23 12.12 4.24
N GLN A 164 11.47 13.32 3.72
CA GLN A 164 11.24 13.62 2.30
C GLN A 164 12.11 12.73 1.39
N ALA A 165 13.38 12.54 1.73
CA ALA A 165 14.27 11.68 0.96
C ALA A 165 13.79 10.21 0.96
N LYS A 166 13.31 9.69 2.10
CA LYS A 166 12.74 8.34 2.19
C LYS A 166 11.46 8.20 1.36
N LEU A 167 10.56 9.18 1.44
CA LEU A 167 9.34 9.20 0.66
C LEU A 167 9.61 9.25 -0.86
N GLU A 168 10.58 10.07 -1.29
CA GLU A 168 11.03 10.11 -2.68
C GLU A 168 11.74 8.82 -3.14
N SER A 169 12.47 8.17 -2.24
CA SER A 169 13.12 6.88 -2.51
C SER A 169 12.09 5.77 -2.70
N ASN A 170 11.11 5.68 -1.81
CA ASN A 170 10.00 4.73 -1.91
C ASN A 170 9.24 4.89 -3.23
N LEU A 171 9.08 6.12 -3.71
CA LEU A 171 8.51 6.42 -5.02
C LEU A 171 9.25 5.81 -6.22
N LYS A 172 10.57 5.74 -6.14
CA LYS A 172 11.41 5.15 -7.19
C LYS A 172 11.44 3.63 -7.08
N ALA A 173 11.43 3.10 -5.86
CA ALA A 173 11.38 1.67 -5.58
C ALA A 173 10.03 1.05 -5.94
N ASP A 174 8.92 1.75 -5.67
CA ASP A 174 7.55 1.35 -6.00
C ASP A 174 7.45 1.04 -7.50
N LYS A 175 7.94 1.91 -8.39
CA LYS A 175 7.90 1.68 -9.85
C LYS A 175 8.56 0.38 -10.35
N ALA A 176 9.58 -0.14 -9.66
CA ALA A 176 10.24 -1.38 -10.06
C ALA A 176 9.52 -2.65 -9.56
N HIS A 177 8.77 -2.51 -8.47
CA HIS A 177 8.08 -3.60 -7.76
C HIS A 177 6.56 -3.36 -7.67
N ASP A 178 6.01 -2.46 -8.48
CA ASP A 178 4.60 -2.13 -8.50
C ASP A 178 3.83 -3.21 -9.25
N ILE A 179 2.87 -3.81 -8.55
CA ILE A 179 1.98 -4.83 -9.08
C ILE A 179 0.85 -4.20 -9.91
N PHE A 180 0.47 -2.96 -9.62
CA PHE A 180 -0.71 -2.35 -10.21
C PHE A 180 -0.66 -2.20 -11.74
N PRO A 181 0.47 -1.83 -12.38
CA PRO A 181 0.61 -1.84 -13.83
C PRO A 181 0.43 -3.23 -14.48
N ILE A 182 0.72 -4.30 -13.74
CA ILE A 182 0.50 -5.68 -14.21
C ILE A 182 -1.00 -5.99 -14.17
N GLU A 183 -1.70 -5.57 -13.11
CA GLU A 183 -3.16 -5.71 -12.99
C GLU A 183 -3.89 -4.96 -14.10
N GLN A 184 -3.44 -3.75 -14.48
CA GLN A 184 -3.99 -3.04 -15.63
C GLN A 184 -3.87 -3.84 -16.92
N GLN A 185 -2.70 -4.43 -17.17
CA GLN A 185 -2.51 -5.27 -18.35
C GLN A 185 -3.40 -6.51 -18.32
N ILE A 186 -3.65 -7.10 -17.15
CA ILE A 186 -4.58 -8.23 -17.00
C ILE A 186 -6.00 -7.78 -17.36
N ILE A 187 -6.46 -6.63 -16.88
CA ILE A 187 -7.78 -6.07 -17.20
C ILE A 187 -7.91 -5.83 -18.72
N GLU A 188 -6.88 -5.27 -19.37
CA GLU A 188 -6.87 -5.08 -20.82
C GLU A 188 -6.95 -6.41 -21.59
N LYS A 189 -6.19 -7.42 -21.16
CA LYS A 189 -6.20 -8.75 -21.79
C LYS A 189 -7.54 -9.45 -21.59
N ALA A 190 -8.15 -9.29 -20.42
CA ALA A 190 -9.49 -9.78 -20.14
C ALA A 190 -10.54 -9.10 -21.02
N GLN A 191 -10.49 -7.78 -21.20
CA GLN A 191 -11.35 -7.11 -22.19
C GLN A 191 -11.18 -7.71 -23.58
N ALA A 192 -9.93 -7.90 -24.04
CA ALA A 192 -9.67 -8.45 -25.36
C ALA A 192 -10.21 -9.88 -25.51
N MET A 193 -10.18 -10.70 -24.45
CA MET A 193 -10.84 -12.01 -24.43
C MET A 193 -12.35 -11.87 -24.55
N PHE A 194 -12.95 -10.97 -23.77
CA PHE A 194 -14.38 -10.73 -23.79
C PHE A 194 -14.86 -10.23 -25.17
N ASP A 195 -14.15 -9.31 -25.80
CA ASP A 195 -14.42 -8.84 -27.16
C ASP A 195 -14.45 -9.99 -28.17
N MET A 196 -13.56 -10.98 -27.99
CA MET A 196 -13.58 -12.18 -28.82
C MET A 196 -14.80 -13.06 -28.58
N LEU A 197 -15.22 -13.23 -27.32
CA LEU A 197 -16.41 -14.00 -26.96
C LEU A 197 -17.70 -13.34 -27.47
N LYS A 198 -17.74 -12.01 -27.49
CA LYS A 198 -18.88 -11.25 -28.03
C LYS A 198 -18.92 -11.30 -29.55
N LYS A 199 -17.77 -11.23 -30.22
CA LYS A 199 -17.67 -11.18 -31.68
C LYS A 199 -17.84 -12.54 -32.36
N HIS A 200 -17.36 -13.62 -31.75
CA HIS A 200 -17.28 -14.94 -32.38
C HIS A 200 -18.20 -15.96 -31.70
N GLN A 201 -18.84 -16.81 -32.50
CA GLN A 201 -19.65 -17.91 -31.98
C GLN A 201 -18.76 -18.95 -31.31
N TRP A 202 -19.10 -19.31 -30.07
CA TRP A 202 -18.42 -20.34 -29.31
C TRP A 202 -19.43 -21.24 -28.59
N GLN A 203 -18.97 -22.40 -28.15
CA GLN A 203 -19.77 -23.38 -27.42
C GLN A 203 -19.02 -23.83 -26.17
N ARG A 204 -19.76 -24.06 -25.08
CA ARG A 204 -19.23 -24.71 -23.89
C ARG A 204 -19.13 -26.22 -24.12
N LYS A 205 -17.97 -26.81 -23.82
CA LYS A 205 -17.79 -28.26 -23.67
C LYS A 205 -16.76 -28.54 -22.59
N ASP A 206 -17.11 -29.37 -21.60
CA ASP A 206 -16.19 -29.79 -20.53
C ASP A 206 -15.44 -28.61 -19.87
N LYS A 207 -16.17 -27.53 -19.53
CA LYS A 207 -15.64 -26.26 -18.99
C LYS A 207 -14.66 -25.50 -19.91
N MET A 208 -14.65 -25.81 -21.19
CA MET A 208 -13.85 -25.11 -22.20
C MET A 208 -14.72 -24.25 -23.11
N ILE A 209 -14.12 -23.15 -23.58
CA ILE A 209 -14.65 -22.31 -24.65
C ILE A 209 -14.16 -22.87 -25.98
N LEU A 210 -15.08 -23.41 -26.78
CA LEU A 210 -14.78 -23.93 -28.11
C LEU A 210 -15.19 -22.94 -29.19
N PHE A 211 -14.21 -22.37 -29.88
CA PHE A 211 -14.44 -21.61 -31.12
C PHE A 211 -14.50 -22.53 -32.33
N ARG A 212 -15.21 -22.12 -33.38
CA ARG A 212 -15.30 -22.87 -34.65
C ARG A 212 -14.00 -22.86 -35.44
N GLU A 213 -13.27 -21.74 -35.40
CA GLU A 213 -12.05 -21.57 -36.18
C GLU A 213 -10.81 -21.69 -35.31
N THR A 214 -9.82 -22.43 -35.81
CA THR A 214 -8.50 -22.58 -35.17
C THR A 214 -7.81 -21.24 -34.91
N ALA A 215 -8.02 -20.24 -35.77
CA ALA A 215 -7.45 -18.91 -35.58
C ALA A 215 -7.96 -18.24 -34.29
N GLN A 216 -9.26 -18.39 -33.99
CA GLN A 216 -9.90 -17.83 -32.79
C GLN A 216 -9.42 -18.56 -31.54
N VAL A 217 -9.32 -19.90 -31.59
CA VAL A 217 -8.74 -20.71 -30.49
C VAL A 217 -7.32 -20.26 -30.17
N LYS A 218 -6.46 -20.12 -31.19
CA LYS A 218 -5.07 -19.66 -31.00
C LYS A 218 -5.02 -18.28 -30.35
N LYS A 219 -5.79 -17.32 -30.87
CA LYS A 219 -5.78 -15.95 -30.36
C LYS A 219 -6.27 -15.87 -28.91
N PHE A 220 -7.35 -16.57 -28.57
CA PHE A 220 -7.87 -16.60 -27.20
C PHE A 220 -6.88 -17.25 -26.22
N ASN A 221 -6.29 -18.38 -26.61
CA ASN A 221 -5.29 -19.06 -25.79
C ASN A 221 -4.02 -18.22 -25.62
N THR A 222 -3.58 -17.46 -26.63
CA THR A 222 -2.46 -16.53 -26.47
C THR A 222 -2.75 -15.48 -25.41
N LEU A 223 -3.92 -14.84 -25.45
CA LEU A 223 -4.33 -13.87 -24.42
C LEU A 223 -4.33 -14.52 -23.03
N TYR A 224 -4.83 -15.75 -22.92
CA TYR A 224 -4.90 -16.46 -21.65
C TYR A 224 -3.51 -16.78 -21.09
N GLN A 225 -2.61 -17.25 -21.95
CA GLN A 225 -1.22 -17.48 -21.58
C GLN A 225 -0.50 -16.20 -21.17
N ASP A 226 -0.81 -15.06 -21.80
CA ASP A 226 -0.24 -13.77 -21.39
C ASP A 226 -0.73 -13.37 -19.99
N VAL A 227 -2.01 -13.58 -19.67
CA VAL A 227 -2.54 -13.37 -18.30
C VAL A 227 -1.82 -14.27 -17.29
N LEU A 228 -1.60 -15.56 -17.61
CA LEU A 228 -0.85 -16.46 -16.72
C LEU A 228 0.59 -16.00 -16.47
N LYS A 229 1.28 -15.49 -17.50
CA LYS A 229 2.63 -14.92 -17.36
C LYS A 229 2.62 -13.66 -16.48
N LEU A 230 1.65 -12.77 -16.69
CA LEU A 230 1.48 -11.57 -15.88
C LEU A 230 1.22 -11.93 -14.41
N ASN A 231 0.34 -12.90 -14.14
CA ASN A 231 0.11 -13.43 -12.79
C ASN A 231 1.38 -14.00 -12.17
N SER A 232 2.15 -14.80 -12.91
CA SER A 232 3.43 -15.33 -12.42
C SER A 232 4.42 -14.21 -12.08
N LYS A 233 4.47 -13.14 -12.88
CA LYS A 233 5.30 -11.97 -12.59
C LYS A 233 4.84 -11.26 -11.32
N MET A 234 3.53 -11.08 -11.15
CA MET A 234 2.95 -10.49 -9.94
C MET A 234 3.28 -11.32 -8.68
N GLU A 235 3.13 -12.65 -8.73
CA GLU A 235 3.46 -13.51 -7.59
C GLU A 235 4.94 -13.48 -7.22
N LYS A 236 5.85 -13.37 -8.21
CA LYS A 236 7.29 -13.18 -7.94
C LYS A 236 7.54 -11.85 -7.21
N ILE A 237 6.89 -10.78 -7.62
CA ILE A 237 7.01 -9.47 -6.95
C ILE A 237 6.48 -9.55 -5.53
N LYS A 238 5.30 -10.16 -5.31
CA LYS A 238 4.73 -10.36 -3.96
C LYS A 238 5.68 -11.15 -3.06
N LYS A 239 6.25 -12.24 -3.57
CA LYS A 239 7.17 -13.09 -2.81
C LYS A 239 8.45 -12.33 -2.44
N ASN A 240 9.08 -11.65 -3.40
CA ASN A 240 10.27 -10.84 -3.12
C ASN A 240 9.98 -9.75 -2.09
N ASN A 241 8.83 -9.08 -2.18
CA ASN A 241 8.45 -8.04 -1.22
C ASN A 241 8.17 -8.63 0.18
N ALA A 242 7.58 -9.83 0.27
CA ALA A 242 7.35 -10.51 1.54
C ALA A 242 8.67 -10.94 2.20
N GLU A 243 9.61 -11.49 1.43
CA GLU A 243 10.94 -11.88 1.92
C GLU A 243 11.71 -10.66 2.48
N VAL A 244 11.67 -9.52 1.78
CA VAL A 244 12.27 -8.27 2.28
C VAL A 244 11.61 -7.78 3.57
N LEU A 245 10.28 -7.84 3.67
CA LEU A 245 9.55 -7.44 4.87
C LEU A 245 9.83 -8.35 6.08
N GLU A 246 10.01 -9.65 5.86
CA GLU A 246 10.37 -10.61 6.92
C GLU A 246 11.82 -10.44 7.40
N GLU A 247 12.73 -9.97 6.54
CA GLU A 247 14.11 -9.64 6.94
C GLU A 247 14.21 -8.30 7.70
N GLU A 248 13.23 -7.41 7.53
CA GLU A 248 13.19 -6.07 8.13
C GLU A 248 12.38 -5.97 9.45
N LEU A 249 11.58 -7.00 9.78
CA LEU A 249 10.74 -7.11 11.01
C LEU A 249 11.44 -7.85 12.15
#